data_AF-A0A7C6XTD7-F1
#
_entry.id   AF-A0A7C6XTD7-F1
#
_cell.length_a   1.000
_cell.length_b   1.000
_cell.length_c   1.000
_cell.angle_alpha   90.00
_cell.angle_beta   90.00
_cell.angle_gamma   90.00
#
_symmetry.space_group_name_H-M   'P 1'
#
loop_
_entity.id
_entity.type
_entity.pdbx_description
1 polymer ?
#
loop_
_entity_poly.entity_id
_entity_poly.type
_entity_poly.pdbx_seq_one_letter_code
_entity_poly.pdbx_strand_id
1 'polypeptide(L)'
;DPLNPMGYPDIKPQVVAPGININSASNRSNVAYQEMTGTSMSAPHVAGLVALIWSAAHCLARDYVATETLIMQTANPVTAGLPAETCSGEAPGGVPNQSTGWGEIDALRAVNAAIAMPPCPWVRLPIVFRQHPGR
;
A
#
# COMPACT_ATOMS: atom_id res chain seq x y z
N ASP A 1 -4.14 -9.18 13.18
CA ASP A 1 -3.46 -7.89 13.13
C ASP A 1 -4.04 -6.99 14.22
N PRO A 2 -3.57 -7.16 15.47
CA PRO A 2 -4.08 -6.43 16.63
C PRO A 2 -3.56 -4.98 16.70
N LEU A 3 -2.59 -4.60 15.86
CA LEU A 3 -1.96 -3.28 15.90
C LEU A 3 -2.68 -2.26 15.03
N ASN A 4 -3.49 -2.76 14.11
CA ASN A 4 -4.18 -1.99 13.11
C ASN A 4 -5.51 -1.43 13.67
N PRO A 5 -5.73 -0.11 13.60
CA PRO A 5 -6.87 0.54 14.24
C PRO A 5 -8.20 0.34 13.49
N MET A 6 -8.23 -0.39 12.37
CA MET A 6 -9.43 -0.50 11.52
C MET A 6 -10.52 -1.45 12.06
N GLY A 7 -10.32 -2.08 13.23
CA GLY A 7 -11.39 -2.80 13.95
C GLY A 7 -11.66 -4.25 13.51
N TYR A 8 -10.85 -4.79 12.60
CA TYR A 8 -10.98 -6.17 12.07
C TYR A 8 -9.67 -6.94 12.18
N PRO A 9 -9.24 -7.35 13.39
CA PRO A 9 -7.92 -7.94 13.61
C PRO A 9 -7.75 -9.29 12.91
N ASP A 10 -8.81 -10.06 12.69
CA ASP A 10 -8.70 -11.41 12.12
C ASP A 10 -8.99 -11.47 10.61
N ILE A 11 -9.30 -10.34 9.97
CA ILE A 11 -9.55 -10.28 8.53
C ILE A 11 -8.24 -10.30 7.74
N LYS A 12 -8.17 -11.22 6.77
CA LYS A 12 -7.08 -11.32 5.78
C LYS A 12 -7.65 -11.68 4.40
N PRO A 13 -7.07 -11.19 3.30
CA PRO A 13 -5.90 -10.30 3.22
C PRO A 13 -6.22 -8.86 3.66
N GLN A 14 -5.22 -7.98 3.74
CA GLN A 14 -5.41 -6.54 4.00
C GLN A 14 -5.97 -5.82 2.76
N VAL A 15 -5.36 -6.08 1.62
CA VAL A 15 -5.66 -5.48 0.33
C VAL A 15 -5.30 -6.48 -0.76
N VAL A 16 -5.78 -6.22 -1.97
CA VAL A 16 -5.40 -6.95 -3.18
C VAL A 16 -4.71 -6.03 -4.17
N ALA A 17 -3.99 -6.66 -5.09
CA ALA A 17 -3.29 -5.98 -6.18
C ALA A 17 -3.21 -6.92 -7.40
N PRO A 18 -2.96 -6.41 -8.61
CA PRO A 18 -2.88 -7.22 -9.82
C PRO A 18 -1.89 -8.39 -9.68
N GLY A 19 -2.38 -9.61 -9.94
CA GLY A 19 -1.59 -10.84 -9.80
C GLY A 19 -1.86 -11.90 -10.86
N ILE A 20 -2.72 -11.63 -11.85
CA ILE A 20 -3.04 -12.54 -12.94
C ILE A 20 -2.37 -12.03 -14.22
N ASN A 21 -1.67 -12.91 -14.95
CA ASN A 21 -1.01 -12.63 -16.23
C ASN A 21 -0.10 -11.39 -16.17
N ILE A 22 0.67 -11.25 -15.09
CA ILE A 22 1.59 -10.13 -14.90
C ILE A 22 2.86 -10.41 -15.71
N ASN A 23 3.08 -9.60 -16.74
CA ASN A 23 4.29 -9.65 -17.55
C ASN A 23 5.46 -8.98 -16.82
N SER A 24 6.54 -9.72 -16.54
CA SER A 24 7.73 -9.19 -15.87
C SER A 24 9.01 -9.83 -16.38
N ALA A 25 10.16 -9.27 -16.00
CA ALA A 25 11.47 -9.78 -16.39
C ALA A 25 11.67 -11.24 -15.94
N SER A 26 12.31 -12.04 -16.79
CA SER A 26 12.55 -13.46 -16.56
C SER A 26 14.03 -13.80 -16.65
N ASN A 27 14.46 -14.84 -15.92
CA ASN A 27 15.84 -15.32 -15.93
C ASN A 27 16.21 -16.17 -17.16
N ARG A 28 15.30 -16.31 -18.14
CA ARG A 28 15.54 -17.11 -19.35
C ARG A 28 16.56 -16.45 -20.31
N SER A 29 16.71 -15.13 -20.28
CA SER A 29 17.76 -14.38 -20.99
C SER A 29 17.81 -12.92 -20.51
N ASN A 30 18.82 -12.15 -20.94
CA ASN A 30 18.97 -10.72 -20.58
C ASN A 30 17.87 -9.79 -21.12
N VAL A 31 17.01 -10.29 -22.00
CA VAL A 31 15.88 -9.55 -22.60
C VAL A 31 14.55 -10.28 -22.41
N ALA A 32 14.56 -11.37 -21.61
CA ALA A 32 13.39 -12.21 -21.48
C ALA A 32 12.35 -11.58 -20.56
N TYR A 33 11.10 -11.72 -20.98
CA TYR A 33 9.91 -11.41 -20.20
C TYR A 33 9.03 -12.65 -20.15
N GLN A 34 8.25 -12.78 -19.09
CA GLN A 34 7.32 -13.86 -18.90
C GLN A 34 6.07 -13.36 -18.16
N GLU A 35 4.92 -13.85 -18.59
CA GLU A 35 3.67 -13.71 -17.85
C GLU A 35 3.57 -14.76 -16.75
N MET A 36 3.29 -14.31 -15.54
CA MET A 36 3.10 -15.17 -14.37
C MET A 36 1.84 -14.78 -13.61
N THR A 37 1.25 -15.77 -12.96
CA THR A 37 0.02 -15.64 -12.18
C THR A 37 0.25 -16.13 -10.76
N GLY A 38 -0.12 -15.32 -9.78
CA GLY A 38 -0.09 -15.66 -8.36
C GLY A 38 0.02 -14.43 -7.46
N THR A 39 -0.22 -14.64 -6.16
CA THR A 39 -0.04 -13.60 -5.14
C THR A 39 1.42 -13.12 -5.04
N SER A 40 2.38 -13.94 -5.47
CA SER A 40 3.79 -13.54 -5.65
C SER A 40 3.97 -12.38 -6.64
N MET A 41 3.03 -12.19 -7.58
CA MET A 41 3.02 -11.05 -8.51
C MET A 41 2.20 -9.87 -7.97
N SER A 42 1.20 -10.12 -7.11
CA SER A 42 0.50 -9.05 -6.36
C SER A 42 1.39 -8.39 -5.31
N ALA A 43 2.19 -9.17 -4.57
CA ALA A 43 3.05 -8.67 -3.50
C ALA A 43 4.01 -7.54 -3.93
N PRO A 44 4.75 -7.61 -5.06
CA PRO A 44 5.63 -6.53 -5.49
C PRO A 44 4.89 -5.25 -5.90
N HIS A 45 3.61 -5.32 -6.31
CA HIS A 45 2.80 -4.12 -6.54
C HIS A 45 2.57 -3.35 -5.22
N VAL A 46 2.21 -4.07 -4.15
CA VAL A 46 2.03 -3.47 -2.82
C VAL A 46 3.37 -2.96 -2.26
N ALA A 47 4.46 -3.70 -2.45
CA ALA A 47 5.80 -3.26 -2.04
C ALA A 47 6.24 -1.98 -2.77
N GLY A 48 5.98 -1.89 -4.07
CA GLY A 48 6.21 -0.67 -4.86
C GLY A 48 5.37 0.52 -4.36
N LEU A 49 4.11 0.28 -4.00
CA LEU A 49 3.25 1.30 -3.40
C LEU A 49 3.82 1.81 -2.06
N VAL A 50 4.25 0.92 -1.17
CA VAL A 50 4.90 1.30 0.09
C VAL A 50 6.12 2.18 -0.18
N ALA A 51 6.95 1.83 -1.17
CA ALA A 51 8.11 2.63 -1.54
C ALA A 51 7.73 4.04 -2.04
N LEU A 52 6.67 4.16 -2.84
CA LEU A 52 6.15 5.46 -3.29
C LEU A 52 5.64 6.31 -2.12
N ILE A 53 4.84 5.72 -1.22
CA ILE A 53 4.34 6.39 -0.02
C ILE A 53 5.51 6.91 0.83
N TRP A 54 6.51 6.07 1.08
CA TRP A 54 7.67 6.45 1.89
C TRP A 54 8.56 7.47 1.22
N SER A 55 8.65 7.48 -0.11
CA SER A 55 9.34 8.53 -0.86
C SER A 55 8.60 9.86 -0.85
N ALA A 56 7.26 9.83 -0.80
CA ALA A 56 6.44 11.04 -0.79
C ALA A 56 6.30 11.65 0.62
N ALA A 57 6.25 10.80 1.65
CA ALA A 57 6.13 11.19 3.05
C ALA A 57 7.12 10.40 3.92
N HIS A 58 8.35 10.92 4.05
CA HIS A 58 9.45 10.25 4.75
C HIS A 58 9.15 9.89 6.23
N CYS A 59 8.17 10.54 6.88
CA CYS A 59 7.77 10.24 8.25
C CYS A 59 7.04 8.92 8.39
N LEU A 60 6.45 8.42 7.30
CA LEU A 60 5.82 7.09 7.27
C LEU A 60 6.85 5.98 7.08
N ALA A 61 8.09 6.31 6.72
CA ALA A 61 9.13 5.32 6.54
C ALA A 61 9.34 4.53 7.84
N ARG A 62 9.18 3.20 7.76
CA ARG A 62 9.23 2.25 8.89
C ARG A 62 8.06 2.33 9.87
N ASP A 63 7.13 3.26 9.69
CA ASP A 63 5.84 3.22 10.39
C ASP A 63 4.88 2.30 9.62
N TYR A 64 5.01 1.00 9.85
CA TYR A 64 4.22 0.00 9.15
C TYR A 64 2.73 0.10 9.50
N VAL A 65 2.38 0.45 10.74
CA VAL A 65 0.98 0.57 11.17
C VAL A 65 0.30 1.72 10.43
N ALA A 66 0.93 2.90 10.40
CA ALA A 66 0.39 4.04 9.68
C ALA A 66 0.36 3.79 8.16
N THR A 67 1.41 3.15 7.62
CA THR A 67 1.49 2.83 6.19
C THR A 67 0.41 1.83 5.76
N GLU A 68 0.22 0.75 6.51
CA GLU A 68 -0.81 -0.26 6.27
C GLU A 68 -2.20 0.35 6.39
N THR A 69 -2.44 1.14 7.44
CA THR A 69 -3.71 1.85 7.65
C THR A 69 -4.05 2.77 6.47
N LEU A 70 -3.07 3.55 6.01
CA LEU A 70 -3.22 4.44 4.86
C LEU A 70 -3.60 3.67 3.59
N ILE A 71 -2.90 2.56 3.31
CA ILE A 71 -3.14 1.74 2.11
C ILE A 71 -4.56 1.16 2.13
N MET A 72 -5.01 0.64 3.27
CA MET A 72 -6.37 0.11 3.39
C MET A 72 -7.45 1.19 3.29
N GLN A 73 -7.24 2.36 3.89
CA GLN A 73 -8.20 3.48 3.81
C GLN A 73 -8.33 4.08 2.41
N THR A 74 -7.29 3.92 1.60
CA THR A 74 -7.22 4.48 0.24
C THR A 74 -7.52 3.43 -0.85
N ALA A 75 -7.63 2.15 -0.48
CA ALA A 75 -8.00 1.07 -1.38
C ALA A 75 -9.38 1.29 -2.00
N ASN A 76 -9.54 0.82 -3.25
CA ASN A 76 -10.81 0.81 -3.95
C ASN A 76 -11.56 -0.48 -3.58
N PRO A 77 -12.74 -0.37 -2.92
CA PRO A 77 -13.48 -1.54 -2.49
C PRO A 77 -13.85 -2.47 -3.64
N VAL A 78 -13.68 -3.78 -3.43
CA VAL A 78 -14.09 -4.83 -4.38
C VAL A 78 -15.16 -5.68 -3.71
N THR A 79 -16.40 -5.55 -4.18
CA THR A 79 -17.56 -6.27 -3.63
C THR A 79 -18.37 -7.01 -4.70
N ALA A 80 -18.13 -6.71 -5.98
CA ALA A 80 -18.81 -7.34 -7.10
C ALA A 80 -18.04 -8.58 -7.59
N GLY A 81 -18.77 -9.62 -8.01
CA GLY A 81 -18.18 -10.83 -8.60
C GLY A 81 -17.41 -11.71 -7.62
N LEU A 82 -17.49 -11.43 -6.32
CA LEU A 82 -16.93 -12.29 -5.28
C LEU A 82 -17.85 -13.50 -5.06
N PRO A 83 -17.28 -14.68 -4.75
CA PRO A 83 -18.09 -15.83 -4.38
C PRO A 83 -18.91 -15.50 -3.12
N ALA A 84 -20.09 -16.13 -2.98
CA ALA A 84 -21.01 -15.91 -1.87
C ALA A 84 -20.51 -16.54 -0.54
N GLU A 85 -19.23 -16.39 -0.25
CA GLU A 85 -18.57 -16.93 0.94
C GLU A 85 -18.66 -15.87 2.04
N THR A 86 -19.78 -15.81 2.75
CA THR A 86 -19.90 -15.03 3.97
C THR A 86 -19.20 -15.78 5.11
N CYS A 87 -17.87 -15.70 5.17
CA CYS A 87 -17.17 -16.09 6.39
C CYS A 87 -17.60 -15.16 7.53
N SER A 88 -17.81 -15.73 8.72
CA SER A 88 -18.19 -14.93 9.89
C SER A 88 -17.05 -13.96 10.24
N GLY A 89 -17.28 -12.65 10.12
CA GLY A 89 -16.28 -11.61 10.43
C GLY A 89 -16.19 -10.46 9.42
N GLU A 90 -16.89 -10.53 8.29
CA GLU A 90 -16.95 -9.44 7.31
C GLU A 90 -17.80 -8.27 7.81
N ALA A 91 -17.46 -7.06 7.38
CA ALA A 91 -18.25 -5.88 7.72
C ALA A 91 -19.59 -5.84 6.95
N PRO A 92 -20.61 -5.17 7.51
CA PRO A 92 -21.79 -4.79 6.75
C PRO A 92 -21.41 -4.04 5.48
N GLY A 93 -21.92 -4.46 4.32
CA GLY A 93 -21.55 -3.89 3.02
C GLY A 93 -20.36 -4.58 2.34
N GLY A 94 -19.81 -5.63 2.96
CA GLY A 94 -18.81 -6.51 2.35
C GLY A 94 -17.39 -5.95 2.32
N VAL A 95 -17.07 -4.96 3.16
CA VAL A 95 -15.73 -4.34 3.22
C VAL A 95 -15.33 -4.00 4.67
N PRO A 96 -14.30 -4.62 5.25
CA PRO A 96 -13.44 -5.59 4.59
C PRO A 96 -14.10 -6.98 4.49
N ASN A 97 -13.59 -7.80 3.57
CA ASN A 97 -14.01 -9.19 3.37
C ASN A 97 -12.79 -10.14 3.29
N GLN A 98 -13.00 -11.44 3.45
CA GLN A 98 -11.91 -12.43 3.45
C GLN A 98 -11.36 -12.75 2.05
N SER A 99 -11.96 -12.20 0.98
CA SER A 99 -11.50 -12.39 -0.40
C SER A 99 -10.52 -11.29 -0.85
N THR A 100 -10.79 -10.05 -0.46
CA THR A 100 -10.11 -8.85 -0.99
C THR A 100 -9.64 -7.88 0.09
N GLY A 101 -9.93 -8.16 1.36
CA GLY A 101 -9.62 -7.25 2.46
C GLY A 101 -10.41 -5.95 2.29
N TRP A 102 -9.68 -4.83 2.35
CA TRP A 102 -10.21 -3.49 2.14
C TRP A 102 -10.39 -3.11 0.66
N GLY A 103 -9.90 -3.95 -0.27
CA GLY A 103 -10.05 -3.76 -1.71
C GLY A 103 -8.71 -3.69 -2.46
N GLU A 104 -8.79 -3.25 -3.71
CA GLU A 104 -7.62 -3.12 -4.59
C GLU A 104 -6.82 -1.86 -4.27
N ILE A 105 -5.49 -1.96 -4.23
CA ILE A 105 -4.63 -0.82 -3.96
C ILE A 105 -4.83 0.32 -4.97
N ASP A 106 -4.86 1.57 -4.50
CA ASP A 106 -4.89 2.76 -5.34
C ASP A 106 -3.65 3.62 -5.05
N ALA A 107 -2.66 3.52 -5.94
CA ALA A 107 -1.39 4.20 -5.73
C ALA A 107 -1.53 5.72 -5.69
N LEU A 108 -2.39 6.29 -6.53
CA LEU A 108 -2.58 7.73 -6.60
C LEU A 108 -3.25 8.24 -5.34
N ARG A 109 -4.35 7.61 -4.92
CA ARG A 109 -5.07 8.00 -3.68
C ARG A 109 -4.19 7.85 -2.46
N ALA A 110 -3.44 6.75 -2.34
CA ALA A 110 -2.54 6.50 -1.22
C ALA A 110 -1.41 7.53 -1.13
N VAL A 111 -0.73 7.82 -2.24
CA VAL A 111 0.36 8.81 -2.27
C VAL A 111 -0.16 10.21 -1.99
N ASN A 112 -1.31 10.60 -2.55
CA ASN A 112 -1.93 11.90 -2.25
C ASN A 112 -2.31 12.02 -0.78
N ALA A 113 -2.86 10.96 -0.18
CA ALA A 113 -3.16 10.92 1.25
C ALA A 113 -1.89 11.00 2.12
N ALA A 114 -0.79 10.38 1.69
CA ALA A 114 0.51 10.47 2.36
C ALA A 114 1.05 11.91 2.39
N ILE A 115 1.00 12.62 1.25
CA ILE A 115 1.50 14.00 1.13
C ILE A 115 0.62 14.99 1.91
N ALA A 116 -0.66 14.67 2.09
CA ALA A 116 -1.58 15.48 2.89
C ALA A 116 -1.35 15.37 4.41
N MET A 117 -0.53 14.42 4.87
CA MET A 117 -0.19 14.31 6.29
C MET A 117 0.68 15.49 6.75
N PRO A 118 0.65 15.83 8.06
CA PRO A 118 1.50 16.89 8.59
C PRO A 118 2.98 16.64 8.25
N PRO A 119 3.74 17.70 7.92
CA PRO A 119 5.14 17.57 7.56
C PRO A 119 5.91 16.95 8.72
N CYS A 120 6.81 16.04 8.37
CA CYS A 120 7.58 15.27 9.32
C CYS A 120 8.32 16.21 10.28
N PRO A 121 8.25 15.99 11.61
CA PRO A 121 8.87 16.87 12.60
C PRO A 121 10.37 17.12 12.34
N TRP A 122 11.05 16.09 11.80
CA TRP A 122 12.49 16.07 11.54
C TRP A 122 12.90 16.65 10.19
N VAL A 123 11.96 16.92 9.27
CA VAL A 123 12.23 17.50 7.94
C VAL A 123 12.17 19.04 7.98
N ARG A 124 11.78 19.63 9.11
CA ARG A 124 12.08 21.04 9.42
C ARG A 124 13.54 21.20 9.83
N LEU A 125 14.45 21.10 8.85
CA LEU A 125 15.69 21.85 9.00
C LEU A 125 15.32 23.33 8.86
N PRO A 126 15.75 24.23 9.78
CA PRO A 126 15.76 25.63 9.43
C PRO A 126 16.63 25.75 8.18
N ILE A 127 16.12 26.41 7.14
CA ILE A 127 16.96 26.91 6.06
C ILE A 127 17.90 27.94 6.69
N VAL A 128 18.98 27.47 7.30
CA VAL A 128 20.11 28.31 7.64
C VAL A 128 20.89 28.40 6.34
N PHE A 129 20.60 29.43 5.54
CA PHE A 129 21.58 29.92 4.59
C PHE A 129 22.86 30.14 5.38
N ARG A 130 23.85 29.25 5.22
CA ARG A 130 25.20 29.47 5.71
C ARG A 130 25.72 30.67 4.93
N GLN A 131 25.49 31.89 5.45
CA GLN A 131 26.23 33.05 4.99
C GLN A 131 27.70 32.74 5.26
N HIS A 132 28.45 32.46 4.21
CA HIS A 132 29.90 32.42 4.26
C HIS A 132 30.36 33.86 4.52
N PRO A 133 31.00 34.16 5.67
CA PRO A 133 31.68 35.43 5.81
C PRO A 133 32.96 35.36 4.97
N GLY A 134 33.02 36.20 3.95
CA GLY A 134 34.20 36.82 3.36
C GLY A 134 35.46 35.97 3.13
N ARG A 135 35.79 35.79 1.85
CA ARG A 135 37.11 36.12 1.33
C ARG A 135 36.94 36.98 0.08
#